data_AF-A1R6N9-F1
#
_entry.id   AF-A1R6N9-F1
#
_cell.length_a   1.000
_cell.length_b   1.000
_cell.length_c   1.000
_cell.angle_alpha   90.00
_cell.angle_beta   90.00
_cell.angle_gamma   90.00
#
_symmetry.space_group_name_H-M   'P 1'
#
loop_
_entity.id
_entity.type
_entity.pdbx_description
1 polymer ?
#
loop_
_entity_poly.entity_id
_entity_poly.type
_entity_poly.pdbx_seq_one_letter_code
_entity_poly.pdbx_strand_id
1 'polypeptide(L)'
;MDPIAVLKTLWHHKVFVLPVLFLTAFAAVYMYSYAPRSYEALTTYAIVNPKIPSSQEIEKDPALGTLNTDNPYLRSADSSLITQVITTRLNDASTSEALDKAGLATDYKVERPSAAFLVEISAVSDSEDIALDTVRALGTRLEQELQTIQTVNGASDRYLFTSLVVAVPDKATEQFSSRLRSLIVVVVAGLVLTLGAVSVARSVESARERARTERTSSVPTRKGRKKRTGEAVNPEGERAAPSHADTLSELETLVELGVPSPKEELLRQRNAVQGILNADADHRAPNKRTTV
;
A
#
# COMPACT_ATOMS: atom_id res chain seq x y z
N MET A 1 18.28 -15.76 21.88
CA MET A 1 19.38 -14.81 22.16
C MET A 1 18.94 -13.88 23.28
N ASP A 2 19.76 -13.68 24.31
CA ASP A 2 19.38 -12.81 25.44
C ASP A 2 19.46 -11.32 25.05
N PRO A 3 18.35 -10.56 25.13
CA PRO A 3 18.33 -9.14 24.77
C PRO A 3 19.28 -8.30 25.65
N ILE A 4 19.51 -8.75 26.88
CA ILE A 4 20.42 -8.13 27.84
C ILE A 4 21.89 -8.27 27.39
N ALA A 5 22.25 -9.40 26.76
CA ALA A 5 23.60 -9.62 26.25
C ALA A 5 23.92 -8.69 25.07
N VAL A 6 22.94 -8.45 24.19
CA VAL A 6 23.06 -7.51 23.07
C VAL A 6 23.31 -6.09 23.58
N LEU A 7 22.54 -5.64 24.57
CA LEU A 7 22.68 -4.30 25.15
C LEU A 7 24.03 -4.10 25.83
N LYS A 8 24.52 -5.11 26.58
CA LYS A 8 25.84 -5.07 27.24
C LYS A 8 26.98 -4.97 26.22
N THR A 9 26.83 -5.65 25.08
CA THR A 9 27.80 -5.63 23.98
C THR A 9 27.82 -4.27 23.27
N LEU A 10 26.65 -3.65 23.08
CA LEU A 10 26.52 -2.29 22.55
C LEU A 10 27.22 -1.27 23.45
N TRP A 11 27.06 -1.41 24.78
CA TRP A 11 27.66 -0.51 25.76
C TRP A 11 29.19 -0.55 25.76
N HIS A 12 29.78 -1.72 25.46
CA HIS A 12 31.23 -1.86 25.34
C HIS A 12 31.80 -1.03 24.18
N HIS A 13 31.03 -0.87 23.09
CA HIS A 13 31.41 -0.13 21.87
C HIS A 13 30.80 1.27 21.80
N LYS A 14 30.48 1.88 22.96
CA LYS A 14 29.80 3.19 23.04
C LYS A 14 30.46 4.30 22.21
N VAL A 15 31.78 4.28 22.02
CA VAL A 15 32.49 5.32 21.26
C VAL A 15 32.10 5.32 19.77
N PHE A 16 31.76 4.17 19.20
CA PHE A 16 31.34 4.05 17.79
C PHE A 16 29.82 4.07 17.63
N VAL A 17 29.09 3.47 18.58
CA VAL A 17 27.63 3.36 18.52
C VAL A 17 26.95 4.70 18.80
N LEU A 18 27.45 5.47 19.76
CA LEU A 18 26.80 6.70 20.23
C LEU A 18 26.77 7.81 19.16
N PRO A 19 27.84 8.05 18.37
CA PRO A 19 27.78 8.97 17.23
C PRO A 19 26.76 8.56 16.16
N VAL A 20 26.67 7.26 15.85
CA VAL A 20 25.71 6.74 14.87
C VAL A 20 24.28 6.89 15.36
N LEU A 21 24.02 6.57 16.63
CA LEU A 21 22.72 6.81 17.25
C LEU A 21 22.36 8.29 17.25
N PHE A 22 23.32 9.16 17.57
CA PHE A 22 23.11 10.61 17.56
C PHE A 22 22.79 11.12 16.15
N LEU A 23 23.53 10.66 15.14
CA LEU A 23 23.29 10.99 13.74
C LEU A 23 21.90 10.51 13.29
N THR A 24 21.50 9.30 13.69
CA THR A 24 20.19 8.74 13.39
C THR A 24 19.07 9.54 14.06
N ALA A 25 19.23 9.87 15.35
CA ALA A 25 18.27 10.69 16.08
C ALA A 25 18.14 12.08 15.46
N PHE A 26 19.26 12.70 15.09
CA PHE A 26 19.28 13.99 14.40
C PHE A 26 18.56 13.91 13.04
N ALA A 27 18.85 12.88 12.24
CA ALA A 27 18.18 12.65 10.96
C ALA A 27 16.67 12.41 11.13
N ALA A 28 16.25 11.68 12.17
CA ALA A 28 14.84 11.45 12.48
C ALA A 28 14.12 12.75 12.88
N VAL A 29 14.72 13.57 13.75
CA VAL A 29 14.16 14.87 14.14
C VAL A 29 14.12 15.83 12.94
N TYR A 30 15.16 15.83 12.11
CA TYR A 30 15.21 16.61 10.89
C TYR A 30 14.09 16.19 9.92
N MET A 31 13.93 14.89 9.65
CA MET A 31 12.82 14.44 8.80
C MET A 31 11.46 14.76 9.39
N TYR A 32 11.26 14.58 10.69
CA TYR A 32 9.98 14.89 11.33
C TYR A 32 9.63 16.38 11.24
N SER A 33 10.62 17.27 11.36
CA SER A 33 10.40 18.72 11.32
C SER A 33 10.24 19.29 9.91
N TYR A 34 10.89 18.69 8.90
CA TYR A 34 10.87 19.19 7.53
C TYR A 34 10.02 18.37 6.55
N ALA A 35 9.49 17.20 6.97
CA ALA A 35 8.59 16.44 6.12
C ALA A 35 7.29 17.23 5.87
N PRO A 36 6.82 17.31 4.61
CA PRO A 36 5.60 18.04 4.26
C PRO A 36 4.41 17.58 5.10
N ARG A 37 3.53 18.54 5.40
CA ARG A 37 2.31 18.29 6.17
C ARG A 37 1.21 17.92 5.20
N SER A 38 0.80 16.67 5.21
CA SER A 38 -0.32 16.22 4.40
C SER A 38 -1.61 16.39 5.19
N TYR A 39 -2.58 17.08 4.59
CA TYR A 39 -3.93 17.28 5.11
C TYR A 39 -4.91 16.56 4.17
N GLU A 40 -5.81 15.77 4.75
CA GLU A 40 -6.89 15.11 4.02
C GLU A 40 -8.23 15.75 4.37
N ALA A 41 -8.97 16.17 3.36
CA ALA A 41 -10.37 16.56 3.49
C ALA A 41 -11.25 15.46 2.91
N LEU A 42 -12.41 15.22 3.55
CA LEU A 42 -13.35 14.17 3.17
C LEU A 42 -14.77 14.73 3.14
N THR A 43 -15.50 14.47 2.07
CA THR A 43 -16.95 14.71 1.98
C THR A 43 -17.66 13.47 1.49
N THR A 44 -18.91 13.30 1.91
CA THR A 44 -19.75 12.19 1.48
C THR A 44 -21.04 12.72 0.90
N TYR A 45 -21.37 12.28 -0.31
CA TYR A 45 -22.61 12.57 -1.01
C TYR A 45 -23.48 11.33 -1.07
N ALA A 46 -24.78 11.49 -0.84
CA ALA A 46 -25.79 10.50 -1.17
C ALA A 46 -26.43 10.84 -2.51
N ILE A 47 -26.51 9.87 -3.40
CA ILE A 47 -27.27 9.98 -4.64
C ILE A 47 -28.72 9.61 -4.33
N VAL A 48 -29.61 10.58 -4.48
CA VAL A 48 -31.03 10.45 -4.18
C VAL A 48 -31.79 10.09 -5.44
N ASN A 49 -32.55 9.00 -5.36
CA ASN A 49 -33.40 8.54 -6.45
C ASN A 49 -34.56 9.52 -6.71
N PRO A 50 -34.89 9.81 -7.97
CA PRO A 50 -36.06 10.63 -8.27
C PRO A 50 -37.36 9.91 -7.91
N LYS A 51 -38.41 10.69 -7.63
CA LYS A 51 -39.76 10.16 -7.44
C LYS A 51 -40.39 9.88 -8.80
N ILE A 52 -40.21 8.67 -9.31
CA ILE A 52 -40.80 8.22 -10.58
C ILE A 52 -42.34 8.21 -10.43
N PRO A 53 -43.11 8.70 -11.43
CA PRO A 53 -44.56 8.72 -11.37
C PRO A 53 -45.13 7.30 -11.24
N SER A 54 -46.14 7.15 -10.39
CA SER A 54 -46.85 5.88 -10.20
C SER A 54 -47.80 5.58 -11.35
N SER A 55 -48.18 4.30 -11.53
CA SER A 55 -49.12 3.90 -12.59
C SER A 55 -50.45 4.66 -12.51
N GLN A 56 -50.95 4.95 -11.30
CA GLN A 56 -52.18 5.71 -11.09
C GLN A 56 -52.06 7.19 -11.50
N GLU A 57 -50.87 7.77 -11.39
CA GLU A 57 -50.60 9.14 -11.84
C GLU A 57 -50.47 9.19 -13.36
N ILE A 58 -49.87 8.16 -13.97
CA ILE A 58 -49.78 8.02 -15.43
C ILE A 58 -51.16 7.78 -16.06
N GLU A 59 -52.05 7.04 -15.38
CA GLU A 59 -53.45 6.87 -15.84
C GLU A 59 -54.22 8.20 -15.85
N LYS A 60 -53.92 9.11 -14.91
CA LYS A 60 -54.54 10.44 -14.84
C LYS A 60 -53.91 11.42 -15.82
N ASP A 61 -52.61 11.31 -16.06
CA ASP A 61 -51.88 12.12 -17.02
C ASP A 61 -50.91 11.24 -17.84
N PRO A 62 -51.34 10.76 -19.03
CA PRO A 62 -50.53 9.91 -19.89
C PRO A 62 -49.21 10.56 -20.34
N ALA A 63 -49.09 11.88 -20.31
CA ALA A 63 -47.86 12.58 -20.67
C ALA A 63 -46.73 12.35 -19.64
N LEU A 64 -47.05 11.96 -18.41
CA LEU A 64 -46.05 11.61 -17.39
C LEU A 64 -45.34 10.29 -17.70
N GLY A 65 -46.01 9.37 -18.39
CA GLY A 65 -45.46 8.06 -18.74
C GLY A 65 -44.41 8.10 -19.86
N THR A 66 -44.38 9.19 -20.64
CA THR A 66 -43.38 9.40 -21.70
C THR A 66 -42.20 10.26 -21.23
N LEU A 67 -42.27 10.84 -20.03
CA LEU A 67 -41.21 11.69 -19.51
C LEU A 67 -40.00 10.85 -19.07
N ASN A 68 -38.82 11.22 -19.54
CA ASN A 68 -37.53 10.60 -19.20
C ASN A 68 -37.39 9.11 -19.57
N THR A 69 -38.24 8.60 -20.47
CA THR A 69 -38.11 7.25 -21.05
C THR A 69 -36.79 7.04 -21.80
N ASP A 70 -36.10 8.11 -22.17
CA ASP A 70 -34.80 8.07 -22.86
C ASP A 70 -33.61 8.20 -21.91
N ASN A 71 -33.84 8.37 -20.61
CA ASN A 71 -32.77 8.39 -19.61
C ASN A 71 -32.33 6.94 -19.30
N PRO A 72 -31.11 6.53 -19.68
CA PRO A 72 -30.64 5.16 -19.50
C PRO A 72 -30.51 4.78 -18.01
N TYR A 73 -30.27 5.74 -17.13
CA TYR A 73 -30.07 5.51 -15.70
C TYR A 73 -31.39 5.19 -14.96
N LEU A 74 -32.52 5.69 -15.45
CA LEU A 74 -33.85 5.36 -14.90
C LEU A 74 -34.36 4.00 -15.40
N ARG A 75 -33.83 3.53 -16.53
CA ARG A 75 -34.22 2.25 -17.15
C ARG A 75 -33.37 1.08 -16.71
N SER A 76 -32.19 1.35 -16.15
CA SER A 76 -31.32 0.32 -15.61
C SER A 76 -31.97 -0.34 -14.40
N ALA A 77 -31.96 -1.67 -14.36
CA ALA A 77 -32.30 -2.43 -13.15
C ALA A 77 -31.27 -2.20 -12.03
N ASP A 78 -30.05 -1.82 -12.40
CA ASP A 78 -28.99 -1.43 -11.49
C ASP A 78 -28.96 0.10 -11.34
N SER A 79 -29.49 0.54 -10.22
CA SER A 79 -29.54 1.95 -9.79
C SER A 79 -28.17 2.49 -9.36
N SER A 80 -27.16 1.63 -9.20
CA SER A 80 -25.78 2.00 -8.87
C SER A 80 -24.95 2.40 -10.10
N LEU A 81 -25.48 2.18 -11.30
CA LEU A 81 -24.83 2.52 -12.57
C LEU A 81 -24.47 4.01 -12.65
N ILE A 82 -25.38 4.89 -12.21
CA ILE A 82 -25.15 6.34 -12.26
C ILE A 82 -23.99 6.74 -11.35
N THR A 83 -23.91 6.14 -10.15
CA THR A 83 -22.83 6.32 -9.19
C THR A 83 -21.48 5.85 -9.75
N GLN A 84 -21.47 4.75 -10.50
CA GLN A 84 -20.25 4.25 -11.13
C GLN A 84 -19.77 5.19 -12.26
N VAL A 85 -20.69 5.66 -13.11
CA VAL A 85 -20.36 6.56 -14.22
C VAL A 85 -19.82 7.89 -13.70
N ILE A 86 -20.49 8.51 -12.71
CA ILE A 86 -20.03 9.77 -12.13
C ILE A 86 -18.66 9.61 -11.45
N THR A 87 -18.46 8.53 -10.70
CA THR A 87 -17.16 8.22 -10.07
C THR A 87 -16.06 8.06 -11.12
N THR A 88 -16.35 7.38 -12.23
CA THR A 88 -15.39 7.22 -13.34
C THR A 88 -15.03 8.56 -13.97
N ARG A 89 -16.02 9.42 -14.22
CA ARG A 89 -15.79 10.74 -14.83
C ARG A 89 -14.99 11.68 -13.93
N LEU A 90 -15.27 11.67 -12.62
CA LEU A 90 -14.57 12.54 -11.68
C LEU A 90 -13.12 12.08 -11.46
N ASN A 91 -12.81 10.79 -11.60
CA ASN A 91 -11.43 10.27 -11.56
C ASN A 91 -10.69 10.37 -12.90
N ASP A 92 -11.31 10.92 -13.95
CA ASP A 92 -10.66 11.06 -15.25
C ASP A 92 -9.53 12.11 -15.21
N ALA A 93 -8.51 11.92 -16.06
CA ALA A 93 -7.35 12.82 -16.13
C ALA A 93 -7.75 14.27 -16.40
N SER A 94 -8.81 14.50 -17.18
CA SER A 94 -9.31 15.85 -17.47
C SER A 94 -9.82 16.59 -16.23
N THR A 95 -10.29 15.87 -15.21
CA THR A 95 -10.70 16.47 -13.94
C THR A 95 -9.48 16.91 -13.14
N SER A 96 -8.43 16.07 -13.07
CA SER A 96 -7.15 16.43 -12.45
C SER A 96 -6.52 17.66 -13.11
N GLU A 97 -6.49 17.72 -14.44
CA GLU A 97 -5.99 18.90 -15.18
C GLU A 97 -6.80 20.17 -14.90
N ALA A 98 -8.12 20.04 -14.71
CA ALA A 98 -8.97 21.17 -14.38
C ALA A 98 -8.72 21.68 -12.95
N LEU A 99 -8.48 20.78 -12.01
CA LEU A 99 -8.10 21.13 -10.63
C LEU A 99 -6.73 21.81 -10.58
N ASP A 100 -5.74 21.27 -11.31
CA ASP A 100 -4.40 21.86 -11.40
C ASP A 100 -4.43 23.30 -11.95
N LYS A 101 -5.20 23.52 -13.03
CA LYS A 101 -5.42 24.86 -13.61
C LYS A 101 -6.10 25.83 -12.64
N ALA A 102 -6.87 25.32 -11.68
CA ALA A 102 -7.52 26.11 -10.64
C ALA A 102 -6.62 26.31 -9.40
N GLY A 103 -5.40 25.76 -9.38
CA GLY A 103 -4.50 25.82 -8.23
C GLY A 103 -4.95 24.92 -7.07
N LEU A 104 -5.75 23.88 -7.37
CA LEU A 104 -6.28 22.92 -6.41
C LEU A 104 -5.41 21.66 -6.36
N ALA A 105 -5.66 20.80 -5.37
CA ALA A 105 -4.91 19.56 -5.21
C ALA A 105 -5.24 18.57 -6.34
N THR A 106 -4.20 17.92 -6.85
CA THR A 106 -4.30 16.86 -7.89
C THR A 106 -4.29 15.46 -7.30
N ASP A 107 -3.87 15.31 -6.05
CA ASP A 107 -3.98 14.06 -5.27
C ASP A 107 -5.37 14.01 -4.62
N TYR A 108 -6.32 13.40 -5.34
CA TYR A 108 -7.68 13.22 -4.87
C TYR A 108 -8.19 11.85 -5.27
N LYS A 109 -9.27 11.44 -4.60
CA LYS A 109 -9.93 10.17 -4.84
C LYS A 109 -11.43 10.35 -4.79
N VAL A 110 -12.12 9.78 -5.78
CA VAL A 110 -13.57 9.63 -5.73
C VAL A 110 -13.89 8.15 -5.70
N GLU A 111 -14.58 7.70 -4.66
CA GLU A 111 -14.89 6.29 -4.49
C GLU A 111 -16.35 6.07 -4.12
N ARG A 112 -16.81 4.85 -4.40
CA ARG A 112 -18.11 4.37 -3.94
C ARG A 112 -17.87 3.38 -2.80
N PRO A 113 -18.19 3.72 -1.54
CA PRO A 113 -18.15 2.75 -0.46
C PRO A 113 -19.18 1.63 -0.73
N SER A 114 -19.06 0.51 -0.01
CA SER A 114 -19.95 -0.65 -0.18
C SER A 114 -21.43 -0.35 0.10
N ALA A 115 -21.72 0.75 0.80
CA ALA A 115 -23.06 1.29 0.97
C ALA A 115 -23.61 1.83 -0.37
N ALA A 116 -24.70 1.23 -0.86
CA ALA A 116 -25.33 1.64 -2.11
C ALA A 116 -25.75 3.12 -2.06
N PHE A 117 -25.45 3.86 -3.14
CA PHE A 117 -25.76 5.28 -3.36
C PHE A 117 -24.92 6.32 -2.62
N LEU A 118 -23.81 5.95 -1.98
CA LEU A 118 -22.87 6.95 -1.47
C LEU A 118 -21.73 7.18 -2.46
N VAL A 119 -21.24 8.42 -2.52
CA VAL A 119 -20.00 8.81 -3.18
C VAL A 119 -19.15 9.51 -2.15
N GLU A 120 -17.96 9.00 -1.93
CA GLU A 120 -16.96 9.59 -1.06
C GLU A 120 -15.95 10.32 -1.93
N ILE A 121 -15.65 11.57 -1.57
CA ILE A 121 -14.63 12.37 -2.24
C ILE A 121 -13.63 12.76 -1.17
N SER A 122 -12.37 12.37 -1.38
CA SER A 122 -11.24 12.81 -0.57
C SER A 122 -10.23 13.56 -1.41
N ALA A 123 -9.56 14.55 -0.80
CA ALA A 123 -8.43 15.23 -1.40
C ALA A 123 -7.32 15.41 -0.39
N VAL A 124 -6.08 15.28 -0.86
CA VAL A 124 -4.88 15.38 -0.05
C VAL A 124 -4.04 16.56 -0.55
N SER A 125 -3.62 17.42 0.37
CA SER A 125 -2.78 18.58 0.04
C SER A 125 -1.80 18.92 1.14
N ASP A 126 -0.78 19.69 0.80
CA ASP A 126 0.15 20.28 1.78
C ASP A 126 -0.46 21.47 2.55
N SER A 127 -1.64 21.92 2.13
CA SER A 127 -2.40 23.01 2.74
C SER A 127 -3.82 22.56 3.10
N GLU A 128 -4.24 22.88 4.32
CA GLU A 128 -5.59 22.59 4.83
C GLU A 128 -6.67 23.22 3.92
N ASP A 129 -6.48 24.49 3.56
CA ASP A 129 -7.43 25.25 2.73
C ASP A 129 -7.55 24.65 1.33
N ILE A 130 -6.42 24.27 0.72
CA ILE A 130 -6.42 23.68 -0.64
C ILE A 130 -7.15 22.32 -0.62
N ALA A 131 -6.93 21.48 0.40
CA ALA A 131 -7.63 20.21 0.52
C ALA A 131 -9.16 20.43 0.61
N LEU A 132 -9.61 21.36 1.47
CA LEU A 132 -11.02 21.70 1.62
C LEU A 132 -11.62 22.25 0.33
N ASP A 133 -10.95 23.19 -0.32
CA ASP A 133 -11.43 23.81 -1.55
C ASP A 133 -11.46 22.83 -2.73
N THR A 134 -10.52 21.89 -2.77
CA THR A 134 -10.51 20.81 -3.77
C THR A 134 -11.73 19.91 -3.62
N VAL A 135 -12.03 19.48 -2.39
CA VAL A 135 -13.21 18.64 -2.12
C VAL A 135 -14.50 19.38 -2.45
N ARG A 136 -14.60 20.67 -2.13
CA ARG A 136 -15.76 21.51 -2.50
C ARG A 136 -15.90 21.64 -4.01
N ALA A 137 -14.81 21.91 -4.72
CA ALA A 137 -14.80 22.02 -6.18
C ALA A 137 -15.22 20.70 -6.86
N LEU A 138 -14.72 19.57 -6.37
CA LEU A 138 -15.14 18.24 -6.82
C LEU A 138 -16.61 17.95 -6.52
N GLY A 139 -17.12 18.41 -5.37
CA GLY A 139 -18.54 18.35 -5.03
C GLY A 139 -19.43 19.13 -6.01
N THR A 140 -19.07 20.38 -6.32
CA THR A 140 -19.78 21.18 -7.33
C THR A 140 -19.70 20.53 -8.72
N ARG A 141 -18.54 19.97 -9.09
CA ARG A 141 -18.37 19.25 -10.35
C ARG A 141 -19.21 17.98 -10.39
N LEU A 142 -19.34 17.26 -9.27
CA LEU A 142 -20.21 16.09 -9.15
C LEU A 142 -21.66 16.46 -9.47
N GLU A 143 -22.18 17.53 -8.89
CA GLU A 143 -23.54 18.01 -9.14
C GLU A 143 -23.76 18.37 -10.62
N GLN A 144 -22.82 19.11 -11.21
CA GLN A 144 -22.87 19.52 -12.61
C GLN A 144 -22.80 18.32 -13.58
N GLU A 145 -21.88 17.40 -13.34
CA GLU A 145 -21.71 16.20 -14.16
C GLU A 145 -22.91 15.26 -14.00
N LEU A 146 -23.46 15.12 -12.79
CA LEU A 146 -24.66 14.34 -12.53
C LEU A 146 -25.86 14.88 -13.32
N GLN A 147 -26.03 16.19 -13.40
CA GLN A 147 -27.05 16.80 -14.25
C GLN A 147 -26.74 16.56 -15.73
N THR A 148 -25.51 16.87 -16.16
CA THR A 148 -25.07 16.81 -17.56
C THR A 148 -25.28 15.43 -18.17
N ILE A 149 -24.83 14.35 -17.49
CA ILE A 149 -24.94 12.98 -18.01
C ILE A 149 -26.39 12.53 -18.17
N GLN A 150 -27.30 13.04 -17.34
CA GLN A 150 -28.71 12.67 -17.41
C GLN A 150 -29.47 13.45 -18.49
N THR A 151 -29.02 14.66 -18.81
CA THR A 151 -29.69 15.53 -19.80
C THR A 151 -29.34 15.24 -21.26
N VAL A 152 -28.36 14.37 -21.54
CA VAL A 152 -27.85 14.11 -22.91
C VAL A 152 -28.94 13.69 -23.90
N ASN A 153 -30.00 13.02 -23.43
CA ASN A 153 -31.13 12.58 -24.27
C ASN A 153 -32.41 13.42 -24.08
N GLY A 154 -32.30 14.68 -23.63
CA GLY A 154 -33.46 15.56 -23.44
C GLY A 154 -34.34 15.17 -22.24
N ALA A 155 -33.75 14.53 -21.23
CA ALA A 155 -34.45 14.24 -19.99
C ALA A 155 -34.89 15.56 -19.30
N SER A 156 -36.14 15.60 -18.86
CA SER A 156 -36.73 16.62 -18.01
C SER A 156 -36.07 16.65 -16.63
N ASP A 157 -35.83 17.86 -16.14
CA ASP A 157 -35.30 18.15 -14.80
C ASP A 157 -36.17 17.59 -13.65
N ARG A 158 -37.44 17.25 -13.93
CA ARG A 158 -38.39 16.82 -12.89
C ARG A 158 -38.07 15.44 -12.29
N TYR A 159 -37.46 14.53 -13.05
CA TYR A 159 -37.16 13.17 -12.60
C TYR A 159 -35.69 12.84 -12.83
N LEU A 160 -34.80 13.62 -12.22
CA LEU A 160 -33.35 13.38 -12.24
C LEU A 160 -32.87 12.88 -10.88
N PHE A 161 -31.83 12.04 -10.89
CA PHE A 161 -31.05 11.78 -9.70
C PHE A 161 -30.43 13.08 -9.22
N THR A 162 -30.49 13.30 -7.91
CA THR A 162 -29.92 14.49 -7.25
C THR A 162 -28.87 14.05 -6.26
N SER A 163 -27.90 14.93 -5.98
CA SER A 163 -26.93 14.69 -4.93
C SER A 163 -27.37 15.41 -3.65
N LEU A 164 -27.19 14.75 -2.51
CA LEU A 164 -27.42 15.31 -1.19
C LEU A 164 -26.13 15.17 -0.39
N VAL A 165 -25.61 16.27 0.12
CA VAL A 165 -24.44 16.23 1.00
C VAL A 165 -24.85 15.57 2.31
N VAL A 166 -24.17 14.47 2.66
CA VAL A 166 -24.38 13.72 3.91
C VAL A 166 -23.47 14.24 5.00
N ALA A 167 -22.22 14.53 4.65
CA ALA A 167 -21.20 15.04 5.56
C ALA A 167 -20.41 16.15 4.86
N VAL A 168 -20.45 17.37 5.43
CA VAL A 168 -19.70 18.52 4.94
C VAL A 168 -18.27 18.44 5.50
N PRO A 169 -17.23 18.70 4.69
CA PRO A 169 -15.87 18.80 5.18
C PRO A 169 -15.72 20.11 5.97
N ASP A 170 -15.86 20.01 7.29
CA ASP A 170 -15.70 21.19 8.17
C ASP A 170 -14.23 21.48 8.49
N LYS A 171 -13.36 20.47 8.48
CA LYS A 171 -11.91 20.55 8.73
C LYS A 171 -11.17 19.48 7.97
N ALA A 172 -9.95 19.77 7.49
CA ALA A 172 -9.07 18.73 6.97
C ALA A 172 -8.24 18.12 8.10
N THR A 173 -8.16 16.79 8.12
CA THR A 173 -7.41 16.05 9.13
C THR A 173 -5.97 15.86 8.70
N GLU A 174 -5.00 16.14 9.58
CA GLU A 174 -3.59 15.90 9.29
C GLU A 174 -3.30 14.39 9.19
N GLN A 175 -2.77 13.96 8.04
CA GLN A 175 -2.38 12.59 7.75
C GLN A 175 -0.99 12.31 8.32
N PHE A 176 -0.92 11.67 9.48
CA PHE A 176 0.36 11.26 10.07
C PHE A 176 1.00 10.04 9.40
N SER A 177 0.25 9.31 8.57
CA SER A 177 0.68 8.02 8.00
C SER A 177 1.92 8.15 7.11
N SER A 178 2.01 9.20 6.30
CA SER A 178 3.15 9.43 5.40
C SER A 178 4.44 9.73 6.18
N ARG A 179 4.37 10.60 7.19
CA ARG A 179 5.52 10.91 8.07
C ARG A 179 5.97 9.70 8.87
N LEU A 180 5.02 8.91 9.37
CA LEU A 180 5.34 7.71 10.14
C LEU A 180 6.09 6.68 9.31
N ARG A 181 5.68 6.43 8.06
CA ARG A 181 6.39 5.51 7.16
C ARG A 181 7.83 5.98 6.89
N SER A 182 8.02 7.26 6.58
CA SER A 182 9.36 7.83 6.39
C SER A 182 10.21 7.72 7.64
N LEU A 183 9.63 7.97 8.82
CA LEU A 183 10.32 7.81 10.10
C LEU A 183 10.76 6.37 10.35
N ILE A 184 9.89 5.38 10.06
CA ILE A 184 10.21 3.96 10.16
C ILE A 184 11.41 3.62 9.28
N VAL A 185 11.44 4.07 8.03
CA VAL A 185 12.57 3.83 7.10
C VAL A 185 13.88 4.40 7.67
N VAL A 186 13.86 5.63 8.20
CA VAL A 186 15.04 6.26 8.80
C VAL A 186 15.53 5.48 10.03
N VAL A 187 14.62 5.03 10.90
CA VAL A 187 14.96 4.23 12.08
C VAL A 187 15.57 2.89 11.69
N VAL A 188 14.99 2.19 10.71
CA VAL A 188 15.52 0.92 10.21
C VAL A 188 16.90 1.12 9.57
N ALA A 189 17.07 2.15 8.75
CA ALA A 189 18.36 2.48 8.15
C ALA A 189 19.42 2.80 9.22
N GLY A 190 19.05 3.55 10.27
CA GLY A 190 19.94 3.84 11.40
C GLY A 190 20.34 2.60 12.19
N LEU A 191 19.42 1.64 12.37
CA LEU A 191 19.73 0.36 13.00
C LEU A 191 20.75 -0.43 12.18
N VAL A 192 20.55 -0.52 10.86
CA VAL A 192 21.49 -1.17 9.93
C VAL A 192 22.87 -0.48 9.99
N LEU A 193 22.90 0.85 9.97
CA LEU A 193 24.15 1.62 10.10
C LEU A 193 24.87 1.32 11.42
N THR A 194 24.10 1.18 12.51
CA THR A 194 24.64 0.85 13.84
C THR A 194 25.29 -0.53 13.86
N LEU A 195 24.63 -1.54 13.28
CA LEU A 195 25.19 -2.88 13.15
C LEU A 195 26.46 -2.89 12.29
N GLY A 196 26.46 -2.14 11.18
CA GLY A 196 27.63 -1.92 10.33
C GLY A 196 28.81 -1.32 11.10
N ALA A 197 28.55 -0.26 11.89
CA ALA A 197 29.58 0.38 12.72
C ALA A 197 30.19 -0.57 13.77
N VAL A 198 29.36 -1.41 14.40
CA VAL A 198 29.84 -2.44 15.35
C VAL A 198 30.71 -3.48 14.64
N SER A 199 30.32 -3.90 13.43
CA SER A 199 31.11 -4.85 12.62
C SER A 199 32.50 -4.30 12.28
N VAL A 200 32.56 -3.04 11.81
CA VAL A 200 33.83 -2.36 11.51
C VAL A 200 34.68 -2.19 12.77
N ALA A 201 34.09 -1.81 13.90
CA ALA A 201 34.81 -1.66 15.16
C ALA A 201 35.49 -2.96 15.59
N ARG A 202 34.77 -4.10 15.53
CA ARG A 202 35.33 -5.43 15.83
C ARG A 202 36.43 -5.84 14.86
N SER A 203 36.29 -5.51 13.57
CA SER A 203 37.32 -5.77 12.56
C SER A 203 38.61 -5.01 12.86
N VAL A 204 38.52 -3.74 13.24
CA VAL A 204 39.69 -2.91 13.60
C VAL A 204 40.35 -3.40 14.89
N GLU A 205 39.56 -3.80 15.89
CA GLU A 205 40.08 -4.31 17.16
C GLU A 205 40.83 -5.65 16.98
N SER A 206 40.23 -6.59 16.25
CA SER A 206 40.88 -7.86 15.92
C SER A 206 42.15 -7.69 15.06
N ALA A 207 42.18 -6.71 14.15
CA ALA A 207 43.39 -6.37 13.40
C ALA A 207 44.49 -5.79 14.31
N ARG A 208 44.13 -4.94 15.28
CA ARG A 208 45.07 -4.37 16.26
C ARG A 208 45.64 -5.43 17.21
N GLU A 209 44.83 -6.39 17.65
CA GLU A 209 45.29 -7.50 18.49
C GLU A 209 46.31 -8.37 17.77
N ARG A 210 46.05 -8.73 16.50
CA ARG A 210 47.01 -9.48 15.66
C ARG A 210 48.36 -8.76 15.55
N ALA A 211 48.33 -7.44 15.29
CA ALA A 211 49.54 -6.63 15.20
C ALA A 211 50.33 -6.54 16.53
N ARG A 212 49.67 -6.65 17.69
CA ARG A 212 50.33 -6.68 19.01
C ARG A 212 50.96 -8.04 19.32
N THR A 213 50.29 -9.13 18.94
CA THR A 213 50.81 -10.49 19.14
C THR A 213 52.05 -10.74 18.29
N GLU A 214 52.10 -10.24 17.06
CA GLU A 214 53.29 -10.34 16.20
C GLU A 214 54.50 -9.57 16.76
N ARG A 215 54.29 -8.39 17.36
CA ARG A 215 55.38 -7.61 18.01
C ARG A 215 55.91 -8.23 19.30
N THR A 216 55.12 -9.03 19.99
CA THR A 216 55.55 -9.72 21.23
C THR A 216 56.27 -11.03 20.91
N SER A 217 55.99 -11.62 19.74
CA SER A 217 56.58 -12.89 19.28
C SER A 217 57.98 -12.72 18.67
N SER A 218 58.50 -11.50 18.55
CA SER A 218 59.87 -11.22 18.07
C SER A 218 60.93 -11.26 19.17
N VAL A 219 60.71 -11.97 20.28
CA VAL A 219 61.80 -12.39 21.18
C VAL A 219 62.45 -13.62 20.54
N PRO A 220 63.72 -13.55 20.10
CA PRO A 220 64.34 -14.64 19.34
C PRO A 220 64.73 -15.77 20.30
N THR A 221 63.89 -16.78 20.43
CA THR A 221 64.27 -18.04 21.09
C THR A 221 65.25 -18.80 20.19
N ARG A 222 66.54 -18.52 20.43
CA ARG A 222 67.70 -19.15 19.83
C ARG A 222 67.80 -20.62 20.28
N LYS A 223 67.89 -21.52 19.29
CA LYS A 223 68.43 -22.90 19.30
C LYS A 223 67.62 -24.02 19.97
N GLY A 224 67.22 -24.99 19.13
CA GLY A 224 66.78 -26.31 19.54
C GLY A 224 66.68 -27.31 18.39
N ARG A 225 67.73 -27.42 17.57
CA ARG A 225 67.88 -28.45 16.52
C ARG A 225 67.86 -29.84 17.16
N LYS A 226 66.77 -30.60 17.05
CA LYS A 226 66.79 -32.06 17.25
C LYS A 226 66.09 -32.79 16.11
N LYS A 227 66.96 -33.27 15.23
CA LYS A 227 66.80 -34.28 14.20
C LYS A 227 66.19 -35.54 14.82
N ARG A 228 65.05 -36.03 14.33
CA ARG A 228 64.70 -37.44 14.45
C ARG A 228 63.94 -37.92 13.22
N THR A 229 64.62 -38.83 12.57
CA THR A 229 64.35 -39.55 11.33
C THR A 229 63.43 -40.74 11.60
N GLY A 230 62.61 -41.10 10.59
CA GLY A 230 62.09 -42.46 10.37
C GLY A 230 60.70 -42.72 10.96
N GLU A 231 59.70 -42.95 10.12
CA GLU A 231 59.25 -44.29 9.72
C GLU A 231 58.00 -44.16 8.83
N ALA A 232 58.00 -44.85 7.70
CA ALA A 232 56.91 -44.91 6.73
C ALA A 232 55.90 -46.00 7.11
N VAL A 233 54.60 -45.74 7.01
CA VAL A 233 53.57 -46.74 6.66
C VAL A 233 52.38 -46.03 6.00
N ASN A 234 52.03 -46.54 4.82
CA ASN A 234 50.85 -46.26 3.97
C ASN A 234 49.56 -46.76 4.69
N PRO A 235 48.34 -46.26 4.40
CA PRO A 235 47.66 -46.78 3.20
C PRO A 235 46.76 -45.77 2.45
N GLU A 236 46.47 -46.20 1.23
CA GLU A 236 45.27 -45.95 0.43
C GLU A 236 44.01 -45.51 1.19
N GLY A 237 43.31 -44.54 0.62
CA GLY A 237 41.93 -44.21 0.99
C GLY A 237 41.42 -42.95 0.30
N GLU A 238 40.46 -43.14 -0.60
CA GLU A 238 39.47 -42.16 -1.09
C GLU A 238 39.94 -40.82 -1.70
N ARG A 239 39.99 -40.80 -3.04
CA ARG A 239 39.69 -39.60 -3.81
C ARG A 239 38.17 -39.35 -3.73
N ALA A 240 37.75 -38.34 -2.97
CA ALA A 240 36.44 -37.72 -3.10
C ALA A 240 36.61 -36.24 -3.44
N ALA A 241 36.14 -35.84 -4.61
CA ALA A 241 36.10 -34.47 -5.08
C ALA A 241 35.11 -33.65 -4.24
N PRO A 242 35.41 -32.38 -3.89
CA PRO A 242 34.40 -31.49 -3.36
C PRO A 242 33.40 -31.14 -4.47
N SER A 243 32.20 -31.72 -4.34
CA SER A 243 31.01 -31.36 -5.08
C SER A 243 30.73 -29.87 -4.93
N HIS A 244 30.68 -29.15 -6.05
CA HIS A 244 30.15 -27.80 -6.16
C HIS A 244 28.62 -27.82 -6.00
N ALA A 245 28.13 -27.98 -4.78
CA ALA A 245 26.70 -27.94 -4.48
C ALA A 245 26.46 -27.42 -3.05
N ASP A 246 26.93 -26.21 -2.73
CA ASP A 246 26.59 -25.54 -1.46
C ASP A 246 26.29 -24.04 -1.63
N THR A 247 25.92 -23.61 -2.84
CA THR A 247 25.47 -22.24 -3.12
C THR A 247 23.95 -22.05 -3.02
N LEU A 248 23.22 -23.01 -2.44
CA LEU A 248 21.75 -22.91 -2.28
C LEU A 248 21.25 -22.95 -0.82
N SER A 249 22.14 -22.99 0.17
CA SER A 249 21.73 -23.00 1.59
C SER A 249 21.61 -21.59 2.21
N GLU A 250 22.03 -20.53 1.53
CA GLU A 250 21.85 -19.14 1.99
C GLU A 250 20.50 -18.52 1.62
N LEU A 251 19.63 -19.23 0.88
CA LEU A 251 18.26 -18.78 0.60
C LEU A 251 17.20 -19.44 1.49
N GLU A 252 17.58 -20.36 2.36
CA GLU A 252 16.62 -21.14 3.17
C GLU A 252 16.41 -20.58 4.60
N THR A 253 17.04 -19.46 4.96
CA THR A 253 16.87 -18.81 6.28
C THR A 253 15.91 -17.61 6.27
N LEU A 254 15.09 -17.47 5.23
CA LEU A 254 14.00 -16.47 5.13
C LEU A 254 12.59 -17.11 5.11
N VAL A 255 12.46 -18.38 5.49
CA VAL A 255 11.19 -19.15 5.45
C VAL A 255 10.49 -19.24 6.82
N GLU A 256 11.08 -18.71 7.90
CA GLU A 256 10.51 -18.81 9.25
C GLU A 256 9.57 -17.65 9.66
N LEU A 257 8.87 -17.03 8.69
CA LEU A 257 7.81 -16.03 8.94
C LEU A 257 6.42 -16.46 8.46
N GLY A 258 6.23 -17.71 8.06
CA GLY A 258 4.90 -18.22 7.67
C GLY A 258 4.24 -17.46 6.51
N VAL A 259 5.04 -16.75 5.71
CA VAL A 259 4.55 -16.06 4.51
C VAL A 259 4.43 -17.11 3.40
N PRO A 260 3.22 -17.38 2.87
CA PRO A 260 3.05 -18.35 1.81
C PRO A 260 3.88 -17.94 0.58
N SER A 261 4.50 -18.92 -0.06
CA SER A 261 5.26 -18.72 -1.29
C SER A 261 4.38 -18.04 -2.35
N PRO A 262 4.91 -17.09 -3.16
CA PRO A 262 4.15 -16.45 -4.24
C PRO A 262 3.50 -17.45 -5.21
N LYS A 263 4.04 -18.67 -5.32
CA LYS A 263 3.46 -19.75 -6.12
C LYS A 263 2.20 -20.35 -5.50
N GLU A 264 2.12 -20.42 -4.16
CA GLU A 264 0.92 -20.89 -3.46
C GLU A 264 -0.19 -19.85 -3.48
N GLU A 265 0.14 -18.55 -3.40
CA GLU A 265 -0.81 -17.44 -3.56
C GLU A 265 -1.47 -17.47 -4.95
N LEU A 266 -0.67 -17.67 -6.00
CA LEU A 266 -1.15 -17.79 -7.38
C LEU A 266 -2.02 -19.03 -7.59
N LEU A 267 -1.68 -20.17 -6.96
CA LEU A 267 -2.50 -21.38 -7.02
C LEU A 267 -3.83 -21.21 -6.27
N ARG A 268 -3.84 -20.50 -5.13
CA ARG A 268 -5.07 -20.17 -4.40
C ARG A 268 -5.97 -19.21 -5.20
N GLN A 269 -5.40 -18.16 -5.80
CA GLN A 269 -6.17 -17.27 -6.67
C GLN A 269 -6.75 -18.00 -7.89
N ARG A 270 -5.96 -18.85 -8.55
CA ARG A 270 -6.44 -19.64 -9.70
C ARG A 270 -7.59 -20.58 -9.30
N ASN A 271 -7.47 -21.27 -8.16
CA ASN A 271 -8.50 -22.18 -7.69
C ASN A 271 -9.78 -21.43 -7.23
N ALA A 272 -9.64 -20.23 -6.65
CA ALA A 272 -10.79 -19.40 -6.27
C ALA A 272 -11.58 -18.92 -7.49
N VAL A 273 -10.90 -18.49 -8.55
CA VAL A 273 -11.54 -18.09 -9.83
C VAL A 273 -12.25 -19.28 -10.48
N GLN A 274 -11.65 -20.48 -10.41
CA GLN A 274 -12.23 -21.68 -11.01
C GLN A 274 -13.46 -22.20 -10.23
N GLY A 275 -13.52 -21.97 -8.91
CA GLY A 275 -14.71 -22.25 -8.11
C GLY A 275 -15.91 -21.37 -8.49
N ILE A 276 -15.68 -20.08 -8.77
CA ILE A 276 -16.73 -19.14 -9.19
C ILE A 276 -17.28 -19.51 -10.57
N LEU A 277 -16.40 -19.89 -11.52
CA LEU A 277 -16.81 -20.33 -12.86
C LEU A 277 -17.67 -21.60 -12.83
N ASN A 278 -17.39 -22.53 -11.91
CA ASN A 278 -18.17 -23.76 -11.79
C ASN A 278 -19.51 -23.55 -11.07
N ALA A 279 -19.61 -22.61 -10.13
CA ALA A 279 -20.85 -22.28 -9.44
C ALA A 279 -21.91 -21.66 -10.38
N ASP A 280 -21.47 -20.91 -11.40
CA ASP A 280 -22.37 -20.27 -12.36
C ASP A 280 -22.91 -21.24 -13.44
N ALA A 281 -22.25 -22.40 -13.61
CA ALA A 281 -22.69 -23.44 -14.54
C ALA A 281 -23.88 -24.26 -14.02
N ASP A 282 -24.03 -24.42 -12.70
CA ASP A 282 -25.09 -25.24 -12.10
C ASP A 282 -26.46 -24.53 -12.04
N HIS A 283 -26.50 -23.21 -12.23
CA HIS A 283 -27.76 -22.44 -12.23
C HIS A 283 -28.43 -22.28 -13.60
N ARG A 284 -27.88 -22.89 -14.67
CA ARG A 284 -28.47 -22.85 -16.03
C ARG A 284 -29.14 -24.14 -16.50
N ALA A 285 -29.54 -25.04 -15.59
CA ALA A 285 -30.36 -26.19 -15.98
C ALA A 285 -31.84 -25.75 -16.21
N PRO A 286 -32.39 -25.87 -17.43
CA PRO A 286 -33.78 -25.51 -17.71
C PRO A 286 -34.73 -26.56 -17.11
N ASN A 287 -35.58 -26.10 -16.19
CA ASN A 287 -36.65 -26.89 -15.57
C ASN A 287 -37.71 -27.23 -16.64
N LYS A 288 -37.57 -28.38 -17.31
CA LYS A 288 -38.59 -28.94 -18.21
C LYS A 288 -39.76 -29.43 -17.35
N ARG A 289 -40.75 -28.55 -17.12
CA ARG A 289 -42.04 -28.95 -16.57
C ARG A 289 -42.84 -29.73 -17.61
N THR A 290 -43.01 -31.01 -17.30
CA THR A 290 -43.89 -31.96 -17.95
C THR A 290 -45.35 -31.53 -17.75
N THR A 291 -46.06 -31.30 -18.85
CA THR A 291 -47.52 -31.26 -18.95
C THR A 291 -48.04 -32.66 -19.26
N VAL A 292 -48.88 -33.22 -18.38
CA VAL A 292 -50.00 -34.12 -18.68
C VAL A 292 -51.09 -33.84 -17.66
#